data_AF-A0A379GG16-F1
#
_entry.id   AF-A0A379GG16-F1
#
_cell.length_a   1.000
_cell.length_b   1.000
_cell.length_c   1.000
_cell.angle_alpha   90.00
_cell.angle_beta   90.00
_cell.angle_gamma   90.00
#
_symmetry.space_group_name_H-M   'P 1'
#
loop_
_entity.id
_entity.type
_entity.pdbx_description
1 polymer ?
#
loop_
_entity_poly.entity_id
_entity_poly.type
_entity_poly.pdbx_seq_one_letter_code
_entity_poly.pdbx_strand_id
1 'polypeptide(L)'
;MILWDMDVPSQPSLVDIKTDKNETIPAIYIVTKTGNVFVLDRRDGTPIVPVTEKPVPTSVKYGPQTQGEHYSPTQPFSALNLAPKNKLQGSDMWGGTMADQLLCRIAFHQLNYEGIYTPPSRKRYACFSW
;
A
#
# COMPACT_ATOMS: atom_id res chain seq x y z
N MET A 1 -10.42 -11.54 7.11
CA MET A 1 -10.96 -10.53 6.18
C MET A 1 -9.82 -9.58 5.88
N ILE A 2 -9.47 -9.34 4.60
CA ILE A 2 -8.53 -8.26 4.27
C ILE A 2 -9.29 -6.95 4.47
N LEU A 3 -8.93 -6.21 5.52
CA LEU A 3 -9.65 -4.99 5.91
C LEU A 3 -9.53 -3.90 4.83
N TRP A 4 -8.36 -3.84 4.24
CA TRP A 4 -8.10 -3.07 3.04
C TRP A 4 -8.32 -3.99 1.84
N ASP A 5 -9.08 -3.53 0.84
CA ASP A 5 -9.15 -4.14 -0.48
C ASP A 5 -7.80 -3.98 -1.20
N MET A 6 -6.78 -4.65 -0.66
CA MET A 6 -5.37 -4.60 -1.03
C MET A 6 -4.93 -5.99 -1.50
N ASP A 7 -5.82 -6.66 -2.20
CA ASP A 7 -5.56 -7.92 -2.86
C ASP A 7 -4.61 -7.75 -4.06
N VAL A 8 -4.38 -8.87 -4.73
CA VAL A 8 -3.64 -8.95 -5.98
C VAL A 8 -4.59 -8.53 -7.11
N PRO A 9 -4.41 -7.34 -7.74
CA PRO A 9 -5.37 -6.81 -8.69
C PRO A 9 -5.28 -7.49 -10.07
N SER A 10 -4.20 -8.22 -10.37
CA SER A 10 -3.94 -8.75 -11.71
C SER A 10 -3.49 -10.19 -11.70
N GLN A 11 -3.68 -10.85 -12.85
CA GLN A 11 -3.15 -12.19 -13.09
C GLN A 11 -1.62 -12.19 -12.91
N PRO A 12 -1.05 -13.17 -12.18
CA PRO A 12 0.40 -13.31 -12.07
C PRO A 12 1.05 -13.58 -13.43
N SER A 13 2.23 -13.00 -13.66
CA SER A 13 3.00 -13.25 -14.87
C SER A 13 4.09 -14.28 -14.62
N LEU A 14 4.19 -15.30 -15.47
CA LEU A 14 5.24 -16.30 -15.45
C LEU A 14 6.40 -15.85 -16.33
N VAL A 15 7.61 -15.81 -15.78
CA VAL A 15 8.79 -15.31 -16.48
C VAL A 15 10.01 -16.10 -16.04
N ASP A 16 10.91 -16.37 -16.98
CA ASP A 16 12.19 -17.00 -16.67
C ASP A 16 13.26 -15.92 -16.45
N ILE A 17 13.80 -15.83 -15.23
CA ILE A 17 14.85 -14.87 -14.87
C ILE A 17 16.21 -15.54 -15.06
N LYS A 18 17.08 -14.92 -15.85
CA LYS A 18 18.49 -15.31 -15.93
C LYS A 18 19.27 -14.63 -14.82
N THR A 19 19.92 -15.40 -13.96
CA THR A 19 20.82 -14.86 -12.94
C THR A 19 22.22 -14.62 -13.52
N ASP A 20 23.04 -13.84 -12.80
CA ASP A 20 24.43 -13.57 -13.17
C ASP A 20 25.29 -14.84 -13.24
N LYS A 21 24.82 -15.95 -12.63
CA LYS A 21 25.45 -17.28 -12.68
C LYS A 21 25.03 -18.10 -13.90
N ASN A 22 24.32 -17.49 -14.86
CA ASN A 22 23.76 -18.14 -16.05
C ASN A 22 22.74 -19.25 -15.73
N GLU A 23 22.15 -19.24 -14.53
CA GLU A 23 21.04 -20.11 -14.16
C GLU A 23 19.72 -19.46 -14.55
N THR A 24 18.78 -20.27 -15.04
CA THR A 24 17.42 -19.81 -15.36
C THR A 24 16.49 -20.19 -14.22
N ILE A 25 16.00 -19.19 -13.49
CA ILE A 25 15.05 -19.37 -12.40
C ILE A 25 13.64 -19.09 -12.94
N PRO A 26 12.73 -20.07 -12.87
CA PRO A 26 11.35 -19.84 -13.26
C PRO A 26 10.63 -19.02 -12.19
N ALA A 27 10.36 -17.76 -12.48
CA ALA A 27 9.79 -16.80 -11.56
C ALA A 27 8.30 -16.54 -11.84
N ILE A 28 7.61 -16.11 -10.78
CA ILE A 28 6.27 -15.56 -10.84
C ILE A 28 6.30 -14.12 -10.31
N TYR A 29 5.77 -13.18 -11.10
CA TYR A 29 5.57 -11.80 -10.72
C TYR A 29 4.13 -11.59 -10.25
N ILE A 30 3.98 -11.12 -9.01
CA ILE A 30 2.70 -10.82 -8.39
C ILE A 30 2.72 -9.35 -7.97
N VAL A 31 1.95 -8.52 -8.66
CA VAL A 31 1.75 -7.12 -8.27
C VAL A 31 0.59 -7.02 -7.31
N THR A 32 0.61 -6.07 -6.38
CA THR A 32 -0.49 -5.80 -5.44
C THR A 32 -1.02 -4.38 -5.58
N LYS A 33 -2.27 -4.13 -5.13
CA LYS A 33 -2.87 -2.77 -5.12
C LYS A 33 -2.06 -1.76 -4.29
N THR A 34 -1.20 -2.25 -3.39
CA THR A 34 -0.29 -1.43 -2.58
C THR A 34 0.99 -1.02 -3.31
N GLY A 35 1.17 -1.41 -4.58
CA GLY A 35 2.35 -1.08 -5.39
C GLY A 35 3.55 -2.01 -5.16
N ASN A 36 3.41 -3.03 -4.31
CA ASN A 36 4.46 -4.03 -4.13
C ASN A 36 4.45 -5.02 -5.30
N VAL A 37 5.65 -5.43 -5.71
CA VAL A 37 5.85 -6.49 -6.70
C VAL A 37 6.61 -7.62 -6.03
N PHE A 38 5.92 -8.73 -5.79
CA PHE A 38 6.52 -9.94 -5.24
C PHE A 38 7.05 -10.79 -6.38
N VAL A 39 8.33 -11.14 -6.30
CA VAL A 39 9.01 -12.00 -7.27
C VAL A 39 9.41 -13.26 -6.54
N LEU A 40 8.73 -14.36 -6.85
CA LEU A 40 8.92 -15.65 -6.19
C LEU A 40 9.36 -16.69 -7.21
N ASP A 41 10.10 -17.70 -6.78
CA ASP A 41 10.32 -18.90 -7.58
C ASP A 41 9.00 -19.70 -7.59
N ARG A 42 8.51 -20.05 -8.78
CA ARG A 42 7.21 -20.73 -8.91
C ARG A 42 7.23 -22.18 -8.41
N ARG A 43 8.42 -22.78 -8.20
CA ARG A 43 8.56 -24.19 -7.83
C ARG A 43 8.31 -24.42 -6.35
N ASP A 44 8.80 -23.51 -5.51
CA ASP A 44 8.79 -23.63 -4.04
C ASP A 44 8.20 -22.39 -3.34
N GLY A 45 7.98 -21.30 -4.06
CA GLY A 45 7.50 -20.02 -3.51
C GLY A 45 8.60 -19.19 -2.85
N THR A 46 9.87 -19.56 -2.98
CA THR A 46 10.98 -18.82 -2.36
C THR A 46 11.07 -17.41 -2.96
N PRO A 47 11.13 -16.35 -2.13
CA PRO A 47 11.27 -14.98 -2.64
C PRO A 47 12.64 -14.78 -3.31
N ILE A 48 12.61 -14.47 -4.61
CA ILE A 48 13.79 -14.08 -5.39
C ILE A 48 14.18 -12.64 -5.02
N VAL A 49 13.16 -11.77 -4.86
CA VAL A 49 13.34 -10.42 -4.32
C VAL A 49 13.04 -10.43 -2.83
N PRO A 50 13.93 -9.85 -1.98
CA PRO A 50 13.72 -9.84 -0.53
C PRO A 50 12.37 -9.22 -0.13
N VAL A 51 11.67 -9.91 0.77
CA VAL A 51 10.42 -9.45 1.39
C VAL A 51 10.69 -9.18 2.87
N THR A 52 10.25 -8.04 3.37
CA THR A 52 10.43 -7.65 4.77
C THR A 52 9.10 -7.25 5.39
N GLU A 53 8.78 -7.82 6.55
CA GLU A 53 7.65 -7.41 7.38
C GLU A 53 7.95 -6.05 8.00
N LYS A 54 7.07 -5.05 7.79
CA LYS A 54 7.20 -3.73 8.40
C LYS A 54 6.00 -3.45 9.31
N PRO A 55 6.21 -2.76 10.43
CA PRO A 55 5.11 -2.34 11.30
C PRO A 55 4.18 -1.37 10.57
N VAL A 56 2.88 -1.57 10.76
CA VAL A 56 1.84 -0.70 10.19
C VAL A 56 0.93 -0.15 11.30
N PRO A 57 0.28 1.00 11.11
CA PRO A 57 -0.67 1.52 12.07
C PRO A 57 -1.83 0.53 12.30
N THR A 58 -2.06 0.16 13.55
CA THR A 58 -3.18 -0.72 13.96
C THR A 58 -4.28 0.01 14.70
N SER A 59 -4.07 1.28 15.03
CA SER A 59 -5.00 2.11 15.78
C SER A 59 -5.38 3.39 15.03
N VAL A 60 -6.59 3.87 15.28
CA VAL A 60 -7.08 5.13 14.74
C VAL A 60 -6.62 6.28 15.65
N LYS A 61 -6.03 7.33 15.07
CA LYS A 61 -5.56 8.51 15.83
C LYS A 61 -6.69 9.37 16.38
N TYR A 62 -7.79 9.54 15.64
CA TYR A 62 -8.96 10.33 16.03
C TYR A 62 -10.27 9.56 15.86
N GLY A 63 -11.07 9.46 16.93
CA GLY A 63 -12.38 8.80 16.90
C GLY A 63 -12.33 7.30 17.25
N PRO A 64 -13.50 6.64 17.33
CA PRO A 64 -13.58 5.24 17.74
C PRO A 64 -13.07 4.32 16.63
N GLN A 65 -12.24 3.35 17.03
CA GLN A 65 -11.84 2.22 16.17
C GLN A 65 -13.06 1.37 15.81
N THR A 66 -13.07 0.80 14.61
CA THR A 66 -14.12 -0.11 14.17
C THR A 66 -14.16 -1.34 15.09
N GLN A 67 -15.30 -1.57 15.75
CA GLN A 67 -15.49 -2.68 16.66
C GLN A 67 -15.56 -4.01 15.89
N GLY A 68 -14.83 -5.03 16.36
CA GLY A 68 -14.82 -6.37 15.77
C GLY A 68 -13.73 -6.63 14.72
N GLU A 69 -12.95 -5.62 14.34
CA GLU A 69 -11.85 -5.77 13.36
C GLU A 69 -10.52 -6.13 14.05
N HIS A 70 -9.79 -7.08 13.49
CA HIS A 70 -8.46 -7.48 13.96
C HIS A 70 -7.38 -6.97 12.99
N TYR A 71 -6.42 -6.22 13.52
CA TYR A 71 -5.36 -5.57 12.74
C TYR A 71 -4.05 -6.30 12.95
N SER A 72 -3.42 -6.76 11.86
CA SER A 72 -2.07 -7.31 11.94
C SER A 72 -1.07 -6.19 12.28
N PRO A 73 -0.15 -6.39 13.24
CA PRO A 73 0.85 -5.39 13.60
C PRO A 73 1.87 -5.14 12.48
N THR A 74 2.06 -6.10 11.58
CA THR A 74 3.02 -6.01 10.47
C THR A 74 2.38 -6.38 9.13
N GLN A 75 2.98 -5.88 8.05
CA GLN A 75 2.64 -6.23 6.68
C GLN A 75 3.90 -6.52 5.86
N PRO A 76 3.85 -7.44 4.89
CA PRO A 76 4.97 -7.74 4.00
C PRO A 76 5.17 -6.62 2.96
N PHE A 77 6.41 -6.16 2.82
CA PHE A 77 6.84 -5.24 1.78
C PHE A 77 7.95 -5.88 0.94
N SER A 78 7.77 -5.88 -0.38
CA SER A 78 8.82 -6.29 -1.30
C SER A 78 9.87 -5.18 -1.42
N ALA A 79 11.14 -5.56 -1.60
CA ALA A 79 12.18 -4.59 -1.96
C ALA A 79 11.89 -3.94 -3.33
N LEU A 80 11.17 -4.63 -4.21
CA LEU A 80 10.62 -4.08 -5.45
C LEU A 80 9.22 -3.50 -5.16
N ASN A 81 9.20 -2.26 -4.69
CA ASN A 81 7.97 -1.52 -4.40
C ASN A 81 7.94 -0.22 -5.23
N LEU A 82 6.88 -0.07 -6.02
CA LEU A 82 6.63 1.08 -6.90
C LEU A 82 5.79 2.16 -6.22
N ALA A 83 5.33 1.94 -4.99
CA ALA A 83 4.57 2.93 -4.24
C ALA A 83 5.42 4.15 -3.84
N PRO A 84 4.80 5.32 -3.68
CA PRO A 84 5.47 6.51 -3.14
C PRO A 84 6.12 6.20 -1.79
N LYS A 85 7.40 6.56 -1.64
CA LYS A 85 8.16 6.34 -0.39
C LYS A 85 7.67 7.21 0.76
N ASN A 86 7.11 8.37 0.44
CA ASN A 86 6.69 9.38 1.40
C ASN A 86 5.17 9.32 1.60
N LYS A 87 4.73 9.63 2.82
CA LYS A 87 3.32 9.88 3.12
C LYS A 87 2.89 11.15 2.37
N LEU A 88 1.65 11.15 1.89
CA LEU A 88 1.02 12.35 1.36
C LEU A 88 1.09 13.48 2.39
N GLN A 89 1.43 14.67 1.92
CA GLN A 89 1.45 15.90 2.69
C GLN A 89 0.39 16.86 2.17
N GLY A 90 0.07 17.89 2.96
CA GLY A 90 -0.86 18.93 2.53
C GLY A 90 -0.41 19.69 1.27
N SER A 91 0.88 19.66 0.93
CA SER A 91 1.43 20.19 -0.33
C SER A 91 1.11 19.34 -1.55
N ASP A 92 0.82 18.05 -1.35
CA ASP A 92 0.50 17.11 -2.43
C ASP A 92 -1.00 17.18 -2.81
N MET A 93 -1.77 18.01 -2.10
CA MET A 93 -3.18 18.21 -2.38
C MET A 93 -3.35 19.07 -3.61
N TRP A 94 -4.12 18.55 -4.56
CA TRP A 94 -4.48 19.23 -5.80
C TRP A 94 -5.92 19.76 -5.71
N GLY A 95 -6.18 20.88 -6.38
CA GLY A 95 -7.52 21.45 -6.51
C GLY A 95 -7.67 22.17 -7.85
N GLY A 96 -8.88 22.18 -8.40
CA GLY A 96 -9.19 22.87 -9.65
C GLY A 96 -9.03 24.39 -9.55
N THR A 97 -9.16 24.96 -8.35
CA THR A 97 -8.87 26.36 -8.04
C THR A 97 -7.99 26.50 -6.79
N MET A 98 -7.40 27.68 -6.57
CA MET A 98 -6.62 27.96 -5.35
C MET A 98 -7.46 27.88 -4.07
N ALA A 99 -8.75 28.24 -4.14
CA ALA A 99 -9.68 28.11 -3.02
C ALA A 99 -9.95 26.63 -2.69
N ASP A 100 -10.14 25.80 -3.72
CA ASP A 100 -10.33 24.36 -3.55
C ASP A 100 -9.08 23.68 -3.00
N GLN A 101 -7.89 24.10 -3.44
CA GLN A 101 -6.64 23.56 -2.92
C GLN A 101 -6.49 23.87 -1.41
N LEU A 102 -6.85 25.07 -0.97
CA LEU A 102 -6.85 25.44 0.45
C LEU A 102 -7.85 24.59 1.25
N LEU A 103 -9.07 24.43 0.75
CA LEU A 103 -10.10 23.62 1.40
C LEU A 103 -9.70 22.14 1.47
N CYS A 104 -9.15 21.58 0.40
CA CYS A 104 -8.64 20.21 0.37
C CYS A 104 -7.52 20.01 1.38
N ARG A 105 -6.61 20.99 1.52
CA ARG A 105 -5.55 20.95 2.52
C ARG A 105 -6.08 20.99 3.95
N ILE A 106 -7.05 21.87 4.25
CA ILE A 106 -7.69 21.92 5.57
C ILE A 106 -8.41 20.60 5.87
N ALA A 107 -9.16 20.07 4.90
CA ALA A 107 -9.83 18.80 5.04
C ALA A 107 -8.84 17.66 5.30
N PHE A 108 -7.73 17.60 4.56
CA PHE A 108 -6.67 16.60 4.75
C PHE A 108 -6.09 16.62 6.17
N HIS A 109 -5.89 17.81 6.76
CA HIS A 109 -5.44 17.93 8.16
C HIS A 109 -6.46 17.44 9.20
N GLN A 110 -7.74 17.31 8.84
CA GLN A 110 -8.77 16.76 9.70
C GLN A 110 -8.90 15.22 9.59
N LEU A 111 -8.16 14.59 8.67
CA LEU A 111 -8.22 13.14 8.42
C LEU A 111 -7.20 12.36 9.25
N ASN A 112 -7.57 11.12 9.58
CA ASN A 112 -6.65 10.12 10.07
C ASN A 112 -5.84 9.55 8.91
N TYR A 113 -4.79 10.24 8.48
CA TYR A 113 -3.87 9.73 7.47
C TYR A 113 -2.48 9.50 8.05
N GLU A 114 -2.13 8.23 8.23
CA GLU A 114 -0.81 7.77 8.68
C GLU A 114 -0.10 6.91 7.63
N GLY A 115 -0.63 6.85 6.41
CA GLY A 115 -0.12 6.03 5.29
C GLY A 115 -1.16 5.04 4.75
N ILE A 116 -0.72 4.16 3.86
CA ILE A 116 -1.56 3.25 3.07
C ILE A 116 -2.37 2.22 3.90
N TYR A 117 -1.95 1.93 5.13
CA TYR A 117 -2.59 0.96 6.02
C TYR A 117 -3.33 1.64 7.21
N THR A 118 -3.64 2.94 7.13
CA THR A 118 -4.22 3.69 8.25
C THR A 118 -5.66 3.29 8.52
N PRO A 119 -6.00 2.63 9.64
CA PRO A 119 -7.30 1.99 9.87
C PRO A 119 -8.50 2.90 9.55
N PRO A 120 -9.56 2.37 8.89
CA PRO A 120 -10.72 3.16 8.55
C PRO A 120 -11.41 3.64 9.83
N SER A 121 -11.82 4.92 9.83
CA SER A 121 -12.56 5.54 10.91
C SER A 121 -13.89 6.08 10.40
N ARG A 122 -14.91 6.21 11.26
CA ARG A 122 -16.24 6.71 10.86
C ARG A 122 -16.27 8.20 10.45
N LYS A 123 -15.13 8.91 10.40
CA LYS A 123 -15.05 10.31 9.98
C LYS A 123 -14.39 10.45 8.60
N ARG A 124 -15.10 11.19 7.71
CA ARG A 124 -14.81 11.76 6.36
C ARG A 124 -13.67 11.14 5.52
N TYR A 125 -13.93 10.95 4.23
CA TYR A 125 -12.94 10.48 3.24
C TYR A 125 -12.28 11.67 2.51
N ALA A 126 -11.09 11.44 1.95
CA ALA A 126 -10.25 12.42 1.27
C ALA A 126 -11.01 13.25 0.21
N CYS A 127 -10.72 14.54 0.14
CA CYS A 127 -11.31 15.45 -0.83
C CYS A 127 -10.60 15.25 -2.18
N PHE A 128 -11.27 14.58 -3.12
CA PHE A 128 -10.94 14.64 -4.54
C PHE A 128 -12.05 15.46 -5.22
N SER A 129 -11.72 16.71 -5.53
CA SER A 129 -12.57 17.55 -6.37
C SER A 129 -12.40 17.09 -7.82
N TRP A 130 -13.49 16.65 -8.46
CA TRP A 130 -13.56 16.30 -9.89
C TRP A 130 -13.91 17.55 -10.70
#